data_AF-A0A7J9QAI1-F1
#
_entry.id   AF-A0A7J9QAI1-F1
#
_cell.length_a   1.000
_cell.length_b   1.000
_cell.length_c   1.000
_cell.angle_alpha   90.00
_cell.angle_beta   90.00
_cell.angle_gamma   90.00
#
_symmetry.space_group_name_H-M   'P 1'
#
loop_
_entity.id
_entity.type
_entity.pdbx_description
1 polymer ?
#
loop_
_entity_poly.entity_id
_entity_poly.type
_entity_poly.pdbx_seq_one_letter_code
_entity_poly.pdbx_strand_id
1 'polypeptide(L)'
;MRLIQRISNSTLAKSDNLVHVICILSVIGPVITVSAGFWDAISHLQKEPEFFWSPSHMIVYTGVSMTAVAAVLGGILIIRKSIHHSLKTGVKLVMIGSVIQLISGFGDSLSHEVFGIDGLISWSHQPLELGLVLGSLGGLLILKNREHTKLRLLLPFSIVTFLFFTIWLGFNLVLIFGHTILCIPVYEIFSSGCAIL
;
A
#
# COMPACT_ATOMS: atom_id res chain seq x y z
N MET A 1 -3.66 34.76 -6.66
CA MET A 1 -5.08 34.43 -6.91
C MET A 1 -5.37 33.88 -8.31
N ARG A 2 -4.88 34.48 -9.41
CA ARG A 2 -5.15 33.99 -10.79
C ARG A 2 -4.69 32.54 -11.06
N LEU A 3 -3.53 32.12 -10.52
CA LEU A 3 -3.02 30.75 -10.72
C LEU A 3 -3.91 29.69 -10.06
N ILE A 4 -4.39 29.97 -8.85
CA ILE A 4 -5.29 29.09 -8.07
C ILE A 4 -6.65 28.95 -8.78
N GLN A 5 -7.20 30.05 -9.30
CA GLN A 5 -8.40 30.02 -10.14
C GLN A 5 -8.20 29.24 -11.46
N ARG A 6 -7.02 29.35 -12.09
CA ARG A 6 -6.71 28.63 -13.34
C ARG A 6 -6.55 27.13 -13.12
N ILE A 7 -5.95 26.72 -12.00
CA ILE A 7 -5.87 25.31 -11.59
C ILE A 7 -7.26 24.77 -11.27
N SER A 8 -8.10 25.55 -10.57
CA SER A 8 -9.48 25.15 -10.23
C SER A 8 -10.38 24.97 -11.46
N ASN A 9 -10.15 25.72 -12.54
CA ASN A 9 -10.90 25.61 -13.80
C ASN A 9 -10.34 24.56 -14.77
N SER A 10 -9.22 23.91 -14.44
CA SER A 10 -8.72 22.81 -15.27
C SER A 10 -9.69 21.64 -15.23
N THR A 11 -9.86 20.95 -16.36
CA THR A 11 -10.70 19.74 -16.44
C THR A 11 -10.26 18.68 -15.43
N LEU A 12 -8.96 18.61 -15.12
CA LEU A 12 -8.39 17.70 -14.11
C LEU A 12 -8.84 18.03 -12.67
N ALA A 13 -9.15 19.29 -12.38
CA ALA A 13 -9.58 19.72 -11.04
C ALA A 13 -11.07 19.46 -10.75
N LYS A 14 -11.84 18.98 -11.73
CA LYS A 14 -13.23 18.54 -11.52
C LYS A 14 -13.25 17.35 -10.56
N SER A 15 -14.13 17.41 -9.56
CA SER A 15 -14.22 16.38 -8.52
C SER A 15 -14.40 14.98 -9.08
N ASP A 16 -15.15 14.83 -10.17
CA ASP A 16 -15.38 13.54 -10.81
C ASP A 16 -14.11 12.92 -11.42
N ASN A 17 -13.27 13.74 -12.06
CA ASN A 17 -11.99 13.30 -12.62
C ASN A 17 -10.99 12.97 -11.51
N LEU A 18 -10.97 13.75 -10.43
CA LEU A 18 -10.15 13.44 -9.26
C LEU A 18 -10.54 12.10 -8.63
N VAL A 19 -11.85 11.81 -8.50
CA VAL A 19 -12.31 10.51 -8.00
C VAL A 19 -11.87 9.38 -8.93
N HIS A 20 -11.90 9.56 -10.26
CA HIS A 20 -11.39 8.57 -11.20
C HIS A 20 -9.89 8.30 -10.98
N VAL A 21 -9.07 9.35 -10.84
CA VAL A 21 -7.64 9.21 -10.58
C VAL A 21 -7.40 8.49 -9.24
N ILE A 22 -8.11 8.89 -8.18
CA ILE A 22 -8.01 8.27 -6.86
C ILE A 22 -8.33 6.78 -6.93
N CYS A 23 -9.42 6.39 -7.62
CA CYS A 23 -9.76 4.97 -7.81
C CYS A 23 -8.60 4.20 -8.44
N ILE A 24 -8.06 4.70 -9.56
CA ILE A 24 -6.99 4.01 -10.29
C ILE A 24 -5.74 3.89 -9.40
N LEU A 25 -5.31 4.98 -8.77
CA LEU A 25 -4.10 4.98 -7.94
C LEU A 25 -4.24 4.11 -6.69
N SER A 26 -5.39 4.15 -6.01
CA SER A 26 -5.66 3.35 -4.80
C SER A 26 -5.78 1.84 -5.07
N VAL A 27 -5.98 1.44 -6.33
CA VAL A 27 -6.04 0.04 -6.75
C VAL A 27 -4.69 -0.43 -7.30
N ILE A 28 -4.08 0.35 -8.21
CA ILE A 28 -2.82 -0.05 -8.85
C ILE A 28 -1.63 0.10 -7.89
N GLY A 29 -1.59 1.17 -7.08
CA GLY A 29 -0.49 1.45 -6.15
C GLY A 29 -0.17 0.27 -5.23
N PRO A 30 -1.15 -0.24 -4.45
CA PRO A 30 -0.94 -1.39 -3.58
C PRO A 30 -0.47 -2.66 -4.32
N VAL A 31 -0.97 -2.90 -5.53
CA VAL A 31 -0.50 -4.04 -6.34
C VAL A 31 0.96 -3.89 -6.75
N ILE A 32 1.36 -2.71 -7.21
CA ILE A 32 2.77 -2.44 -7.54
C ILE A 32 3.64 -2.63 -6.30
N THR A 33 3.22 -2.11 -5.14
CA THR A 33 3.96 -2.25 -3.89
C THR A 33 4.20 -3.72 -3.54
N VAL A 34 3.17 -4.57 -3.58
CA VAL A 34 3.36 -5.97 -3.18
C VAL A 34 4.13 -6.78 -4.22
N SER A 35 3.90 -6.55 -5.52
CA SER A 35 4.66 -7.25 -6.56
C SER A 35 6.14 -6.93 -6.47
N ALA A 36 6.49 -5.69 -6.15
CA ALA A 36 7.86 -5.28 -5.93
C ALA A 36 8.41 -5.79 -4.59
N GLY A 37 7.61 -5.87 -3.52
CA GLY A 37 8.01 -6.50 -2.26
C GLY A 37 8.32 -7.98 -2.40
N PHE A 38 7.57 -8.71 -3.24
CA PHE A 38 7.90 -10.10 -3.58
C PHE A 38 9.20 -10.20 -4.37
N TRP A 39 9.44 -9.28 -5.31
CA TRP A 39 10.73 -9.23 -6.00
C TRP A 39 11.86 -8.98 -4.99
N ASP A 40 11.71 -8.01 -4.10
CA ASP A 40 12.69 -7.70 -3.06
C ASP A 40 13.04 -8.93 -2.21
N ALA A 41 12.01 -9.64 -1.73
CA ALA A 41 12.17 -10.90 -1.00
C ALA A 41 12.95 -11.95 -1.81
N ILE A 42 12.64 -12.12 -3.10
CA ILE A 42 13.34 -13.07 -3.98
C ILE A 42 14.80 -12.65 -4.19
N SER A 43 15.09 -11.37 -4.35
CA SER A 43 16.45 -10.85 -4.48
C SER A 43 17.29 -11.14 -3.24
N HIS A 44 16.72 -10.96 -2.04
CA HIS A 44 17.37 -11.35 -0.78
C HIS A 44 17.69 -12.85 -0.74
N LEU A 45 16.78 -13.71 -1.23
CA LEU A 45 17.01 -15.16 -1.28
C LEU A 45 18.10 -15.56 -2.26
N GLN A 46 18.22 -14.81 -3.35
CA GLN A 46 19.27 -15.01 -4.35
C GLN A 46 20.62 -14.43 -3.90
N LYS A 47 20.67 -13.77 -2.74
CA LYS A 47 21.87 -13.11 -2.18
C LYS A 47 22.45 -12.09 -3.16
N GLU A 48 21.56 -11.37 -3.85
CA GLU A 48 21.96 -10.28 -4.73
C GLU A 48 22.64 -9.15 -3.90
N PRO A 49 23.51 -8.33 -4.52
CA PRO A 49 24.15 -7.22 -3.81
C PRO A 49 23.12 -6.26 -3.19
N GLU A 50 23.22 -6.09 -1.87
CA GLU A 50 22.21 -5.41 -1.08
C GLU A 50 22.40 -3.89 -1.06
N PHE A 51 21.35 -3.17 -1.47
CA PHE A 51 21.25 -1.72 -1.35
C PHE A 51 19.83 -1.35 -0.90
N PHE A 52 19.70 -0.46 0.08
CA PHE A 52 18.39 0.08 0.47
C PHE A 52 17.67 0.76 -0.70
N TRP A 53 18.43 1.31 -1.65
CA TRP A 53 17.92 1.89 -2.90
C TRP A 53 17.99 0.90 -4.08
N SER A 54 17.61 -0.36 -3.84
CA SER A 54 17.56 -1.38 -4.89
C SER A 54 16.44 -1.09 -5.92
N PRO A 55 16.53 -1.67 -7.14
CA PRO A 55 15.44 -1.55 -8.12
C PRO A 55 14.07 -2.01 -7.59
N SER A 56 14.03 -3.09 -6.80
CA SER A 56 12.81 -3.58 -6.14
C SER A 56 12.25 -2.53 -5.19
N HIS A 57 13.07 -1.98 -4.29
CA HIS A 57 12.67 -0.89 -3.38
C HIS A 57 12.14 0.34 -4.14
N MET A 58 12.75 0.73 -5.27
CA MET A 58 12.26 1.88 -6.04
C MET A 58 10.85 1.66 -6.58
N ILE A 59 10.52 0.44 -6.97
CA ILE A 59 9.18 0.09 -7.44
C ILE A 59 8.20 0.01 -6.26
N VAL A 60 8.63 -0.53 -5.10
CA VAL A 60 7.86 -0.46 -3.84
C VAL A 60 7.47 0.99 -3.53
N TYR A 61 8.44 1.91 -3.54
CA TYR A 61 8.23 3.34 -3.28
C TYR A 61 7.34 4.00 -4.32
N THR A 62 7.41 3.55 -5.58
CA THR A 62 6.51 4.03 -6.63
C THR A 62 5.05 3.65 -6.30
N GLY A 63 4.79 2.40 -5.91
CA GLY A 63 3.45 1.96 -5.51
C GLY A 63 2.92 2.69 -4.26
N VAL A 64 3.78 2.90 -3.25
CA VAL A 64 3.44 3.68 -2.04
C VAL A 64 3.14 5.14 -2.40
N SER A 65 3.96 5.74 -3.27
CA SER A 65 3.76 7.12 -3.75
C SER A 65 2.45 7.29 -4.51
N MET A 66 2.03 6.31 -5.31
CA MET A 66 0.73 6.33 -5.99
C MET A 66 -0.42 6.37 -4.97
N THR A 67 -0.36 5.54 -3.93
CA THR A 67 -1.35 5.53 -2.85
C THR A 67 -1.35 6.85 -2.06
N ALA A 68 -0.17 7.43 -1.82
CA ALA A 68 -0.03 8.74 -1.17
C ALA A 68 -0.59 9.89 -2.00
N VAL A 69 -0.37 9.89 -3.32
CA VAL A 69 -1.02 10.85 -4.22
C VAL A 69 -2.54 10.71 -4.18
N ALA A 70 -3.06 9.47 -4.18
CA ALA A 70 -4.49 9.22 -4.01
C ALA A 70 -5.04 9.80 -2.70
N ALA A 71 -4.30 9.63 -1.59
CA ALA A 71 -4.62 10.20 -0.29
C ALA A 71 -4.67 11.74 -0.32
N VAL A 72 -3.67 12.40 -0.92
CA VAL A 72 -3.63 13.87 -1.04
C VAL A 72 -4.80 14.38 -1.87
N LEU A 73 -5.06 13.78 -3.03
CA LEU A 73 -6.20 14.16 -3.88
C LEU A 73 -7.54 13.96 -3.15
N GLY A 74 -7.66 12.86 -2.41
CA GLY A 74 -8.83 12.59 -1.56
C GLY A 74 -9.01 13.62 -0.44
N GLY A 75 -7.92 14.03 0.20
CA GLY A 75 -7.92 15.11 1.20
C GLY A 75 -8.43 16.43 0.61
N ILE A 76 -8.00 16.78 -0.60
CA ILE A 76 -8.49 17.96 -1.34
C ILE A 76 -10.02 17.86 -1.55
N LEU A 77 -10.55 16.70 -1.94
CA LEU A 77 -11.99 16.49 -2.12
C LEU A 77 -12.78 16.62 -0.81
N ILE A 78 -12.22 16.16 0.31
CA ILE A 78 -12.83 16.32 1.65
C ILE A 78 -12.88 17.80 2.04
N ILE A 79 -11.77 18.53 1.88
CA ILE A 79 -11.69 19.96 2.23
C ILE A 79 -12.68 20.77 1.40
N ARG A 80 -12.84 20.44 0.11
CA ARG A 80 -13.83 21.06 -0.80
C ARG A 80 -15.28 20.66 -0.52
N LYS A 81 -15.53 19.75 0.43
CA LYS A 81 -16.86 19.16 0.72
C LYS A 81 -17.55 18.59 -0.53
N SER A 82 -16.77 18.07 -1.47
CA SER A 82 -17.25 17.68 -2.80
C SER A 82 -17.55 16.19 -2.96
N ILE A 83 -17.69 15.44 -1.84
CA ILE A 83 -17.94 14.00 -1.82
C ILE A 83 -18.95 13.62 -0.73
N HIS A 84 -19.75 12.59 -0.99
CA HIS A 84 -20.75 12.05 -0.05
C HIS A 84 -20.11 11.12 0.99
N HIS A 85 -20.91 10.70 1.98
CA HIS A 85 -20.43 9.98 3.16
C HIS A 85 -19.70 8.66 2.85
N SER A 86 -20.26 7.80 1.99
CA SER A 86 -19.66 6.51 1.61
C SER A 86 -18.30 6.66 0.92
N LEU A 87 -18.20 7.59 -0.03
CA LEU A 87 -16.97 7.92 -0.73
C LEU A 87 -15.93 8.53 0.22
N LYS A 88 -16.37 9.37 1.16
CA LYS A 88 -15.54 9.98 2.21
C LYS A 88 -14.91 8.92 3.12
N THR A 89 -15.65 7.87 3.48
CA THR A 89 -15.10 6.77 4.28
C THR A 89 -13.95 6.06 3.56
N GLY A 90 -14.14 5.72 2.29
CA GLY A 90 -13.08 5.10 1.48
C GLY A 90 -11.84 5.99 1.38
N VAL A 91 -12.03 7.29 1.11
CA VAL A 91 -10.92 8.27 1.08
C VAL A 91 -10.19 8.35 2.42
N LYS A 92 -10.89 8.35 3.55
CA LYS A 92 -10.26 8.34 4.88
C LYS A 92 -9.40 7.11 5.10
N LEU A 93 -9.84 5.94 4.68
CA LEU A 93 -9.06 4.71 4.81
C LEU A 93 -7.79 4.76 3.94
N VAL A 94 -7.87 5.26 2.70
CA VAL A 94 -6.69 5.48 1.85
C VAL A 94 -5.70 6.44 2.53
N MET A 95 -6.18 7.54 3.12
CA MET A 95 -5.33 8.48 3.85
C MET A 95 -4.65 7.85 5.07
N ILE A 96 -5.41 7.14 5.91
CA ILE A 96 -4.87 6.46 7.10
C ILE A 96 -3.85 5.40 6.69
N GLY A 97 -4.18 4.56 5.72
CA GLY A 97 -3.28 3.55 5.19
C GLY A 97 -1.99 4.15 4.64
N SER A 98 -2.08 5.22 3.85
CA SER A 98 -0.90 5.92 3.32
C SER A 98 -0.01 6.52 4.41
N VAL A 99 -0.60 7.14 5.45
CA VAL A 99 0.18 7.67 6.57
C VAL A 99 0.92 6.56 7.29
N ILE A 100 0.24 5.44 7.56
CA ILE A 100 0.86 4.25 8.15
C ILE A 100 2.01 3.76 7.26
N GLN A 101 1.81 3.60 5.96
CA GLN A 101 2.87 3.12 5.05
C GLN A 101 4.10 4.04 5.03
N LEU A 102 3.91 5.37 5.00
CA LEU A 102 5.03 6.31 4.96
C LEU A 102 5.83 6.30 6.26
N ILE A 103 5.15 6.29 7.41
CA ILE A 103 5.82 6.21 8.72
C ILE A 103 6.51 4.87 8.89
N SER A 104 5.83 3.79 8.51
CA SER A 104 6.34 2.43 8.70
C SER A 104 7.49 2.12 7.74
N GLY A 105 7.46 2.61 6.50
CA GLY A 105 8.58 2.45 5.57
C GLY A 105 9.84 3.19 6.02
N PHE A 106 9.69 4.33 6.69
CA PHE A 106 10.82 4.98 7.35
C PHE A 106 11.30 4.19 8.58
N GLY A 107 10.37 3.67 9.39
CA GLY A 107 10.71 2.81 10.52
C GLY A 107 11.44 1.53 10.11
N ASP A 108 11.04 0.95 8.98
CA ASP A 108 11.66 -0.22 8.37
C ASP A 108 13.08 0.06 7.90
N SER A 109 13.31 1.21 7.25
CA SER A 109 14.66 1.70 6.93
C SER A 109 15.56 1.77 8.16
N LEU A 110 15.06 2.33 9.26
CA LEU A 110 15.81 2.40 10.52
C LEU A 110 16.04 1.02 11.14
N SER A 111 15.07 0.11 11.02
CA SER A 111 15.23 -1.28 11.45
C SER A 111 16.40 -1.94 10.72
N HIS A 112 16.46 -1.78 9.39
CA HIS A 112 17.53 -2.32 8.57
C HIS A 112 18.91 -1.72 8.92
N GLU A 113 18.98 -0.44 9.30
CA GLU A 113 20.22 0.18 9.76
C GLU A 113 20.71 -0.37 11.10
N VAL A 114 19.80 -0.72 12.03
CA VAL A 114 20.14 -1.13 13.41
C VAL A 114 20.31 -2.64 13.54
N PHE A 115 19.41 -3.41 12.95
CA PHE A 115 19.32 -4.87 13.12
C PHE A 115 19.79 -5.66 11.89
N GLY A 116 20.09 -4.96 10.79
CA GLY A 116 20.36 -5.59 9.50
C GLY A 116 19.07 -5.96 8.77
N ILE A 117 19.23 -6.57 7.59
CA ILE A 117 18.11 -6.89 6.71
C ILE A 117 17.30 -8.04 7.29
N ASP A 118 16.02 -7.79 7.51
CA ASP A 118 15.07 -8.78 7.98
C ASP A 118 14.30 -9.40 6.81
N GLY A 119 13.70 -10.57 7.05
CA GLY A 119 12.88 -11.23 6.02
C GLY A 119 11.50 -10.59 5.91
N LEU A 120 10.74 -11.00 4.90
CA LEU A 120 9.39 -10.49 4.61
C LEU A 120 8.41 -10.54 5.81
N ILE A 121 8.66 -11.44 6.78
CA ILE A 121 7.91 -11.56 8.04
C ILE A 121 8.75 -10.96 9.17
N SER A 122 9.04 -9.67 9.07
CA SER A 122 9.62 -8.93 10.19
C SER A 122 8.58 -8.09 10.91
N TRP A 123 8.90 -7.68 12.14
CA TRP A 123 8.06 -6.78 12.92
C TRP A 123 7.95 -5.38 12.30
N SER A 124 8.97 -4.90 11.59
CA SER A 124 8.93 -3.60 10.90
C SER A 124 8.03 -3.62 9.66
N HIS A 125 7.86 -4.79 9.03
CA HIS A 125 6.99 -4.99 7.87
C HIS A 125 5.48 -5.03 8.19
N GLN A 126 5.07 -5.48 9.38
CA GLN A 126 3.64 -5.65 9.69
C GLN A 126 2.81 -4.34 9.61
N PRO A 127 3.31 -3.20 10.12
CA PRO A 127 2.64 -1.92 9.94
C PRO A 127 2.54 -1.47 8.47
N LEU A 128 3.55 -1.75 7.62
CA LEU A 128 3.50 -1.48 6.17
C LEU A 128 2.34 -2.25 5.51
N GLU A 129 2.18 -3.52 5.86
CA GLU A 129 1.10 -4.39 5.36
C GLU A 129 -0.28 -3.95 5.84
N LEU A 130 -0.41 -3.53 7.10
CA LEU A 130 -1.65 -2.93 7.59
C LEU A 130 -2.02 -1.68 6.77
N GLY A 131 -1.02 -0.87 6.42
CA GLY A 131 -1.20 0.25 5.50
C GLY A 131 -1.76 -0.16 4.13
N LEU A 132 -1.26 -1.26 3.55
CA LEU A 132 -1.78 -1.85 2.30
C LEU A 132 -3.23 -2.36 2.45
N VAL A 133 -3.57 -3.00 3.56
CA VAL A 133 -4.93 -3.47 3.85
C VAL A 133 -5.90 -2.29 3.91
N LEU A 134 -5.56 -1.24 4.67
CA LEU A 134 -6.41 -0.05 4.77
C LEU A 134 -6.51 0.71 3.45
N GLY A 135 -5.40 0.85 2.72
CA GLY A 135 -5.36 1.48 1.40
C GLY A 135 -6.24 0.76 0.38
N SER A 136 -6.12 -0.58 0.30
CA SER A 136 -6.91 -1.41 -0.62
C SER A 136 -8.39 -1.47 -0.25
N LEU A 137 -8.73 -1.55 1.04
CA LEU A 137 -10.12 -1.45 1.51
C LEU A 137 -10.72 -0.08 1.15
N GLY A 138 -9.94 0.98 1.37
CA GLY A 138 -10.32 2.33 0.97
C GLY A 138 -10.61 2.43 -0.53
N GLY A 139 -9.69 1.94 -1.36
CA GLY A 139 -9.86 1.87 -2.82
C GLY A 139 -11.11 1.09 -3.24
N LEU A 140 -11.36 -0.08 -2.62
CA LEU A 140 -12.55 -0.89 -2.86
C LEU A 140 -13.84 -0.13 -2.55
N LEU A 141 -13.91 0.56 -1.41
CA LEU A 141 -15.09 1.34 -1.03
C LEU A 141 -15.32 2.52 -1.98
N ILE A 142 -14.27 3.22 -2.39
CA ILE A 142 -14.35 4.30 -3.38
C ILE A 142 -14.89 3.73 -4.71
N LEU A 143 -14.35 2.60 -5.15
CA LEU A 143 -14.69 1.97 -6.42
C LEU A 143 -16.12 1.43 -6.45
N LYS A 144 -16.61 0.88 -5.34
CA LYS A 144 -18.00 0.45 -5.17
C LYS A 144 -18.99 1.59 -5.39
N ASN A 145 -18.65 2.82 -4.98
CA ASN A 145 -19.47 4.01 -5.25
C ASN A 145 -19.46 4.45 -6.73
N ARG A 146 -18.68 3.78 -7.58
CA ARG A 146 -18.47 4.11 -9.00
C ARG A 146 -18.76 2.90 -9.91
N GLU A 147 -19.47 1.89 -9.40
CA GLU A 147 -19.77 0.64 -10.10
C GLU A 147 -20.63 0.82 -11.36
N HIS A 148 -21.34 1.94 -11.48
CA HIS A 148 -22.12 2.27 -12.68
C HIS A 148 -21.28 2.92 -13.80
N THR A 149 -19.97 3.11 -13.59
CA THR A 149 -19.05 3.71 -14.56
C THR A 149 -18.15 2.64 -15.19
N LYS A 150 -17.31 3.04 -16.17
CA LYS A 150 -16.29 2.16 -16.77
C LYS A 150 -15.29 1.61 -15.75
N LEU A 151 -15.16 2.24 -14.58
CA LEU A 151 -14.28 1.79 -13.50
C LEU A 151 -14.73 0.47 -12.86
N ARG A 152 -15.97 0.01 -13.10
CA ARG A 152 -16.44 -1.32 -12.65
C ARG A 152 -15.51 -2.45 -13.05
N LEU A 153 -14.78 -2.30 -14.16
CA LEU A 153 -13.78 -3.28 -14.61
C LEU A 153 -12.69 -3.55 -13.56
N LEU A 154 -12.33 -2.55 -12.75
CA LEU A 154 -11.34 -2.68 -11.69
C LEU A 154 -11.90 -3.32 -10.41
N LEU A 155 -13.22 -3.48 -10.29
CA LEU A 155 -13.86 -3.95 -9.07
C LEU A 155 -13.44 -5.37 -8.65
N PRO A 156 -13.48 -6.40 -9.53
CA PRO A 156 -13.01 -7.72 -9.17
C PRO A 156 -11.54 -7.71 -8.75
N PHE A 157 -10.71 -6.91 -9.44
CA PHE A 157 -9.29 -6.76 -9.11
C PHE A 157 -9.11 -6.16 -7.72
N SER A 158 -9.80 -5.07 -7.39
CA SER A 158 -9.75 -4.44 -6.07
C SER A 158 -10.22 -5.37 -4.94
N ILE A 159 -11.26 -6.19 -5.18
CA ILE A 159 -11.73 -7.20 -4.21
C ILE A 159 -10.63 -8.23 -3.95
N VAL A 160 -10.06 -8.81 -5.01
CA VAL A 160 -8.99 -9.81 -4.89
C VAL A 160 -7.78 -9.23 -4.17
N THR A 161 -7.36 -8.02 -4.53
CA THR A 161 -6.24 -7.32 -3.88
C THR A 161 -6.49 -7.11 -2.38
N PHE A 162 -7.67 -6.63 -1.99
CA PHE A 162 -8.00 -6.45 -0.57
C PHE A 162 -8.01 -7.78 0.21
N LEU A 163 -8.62 -8.82 -0.36
CA LEU A 163 -8.64 -10.16 0.25
C LEU A 163 -7.23 -10.72 0.39
N PHE A 164 -6.41 -10.60 -0.65
CA PHE A 164 -5.03 -11.04 -0.65
C PHE A 164 -4.24 -10.37 0.49
N PHE A 165 -4.28 -9.04 0.63
CA PHE A 165 -3.55 -8.35 1.71
C PHE A 165 -4.07 -8.69 3.10
N THR A 166 -5.38 -8.87 3.24
CA THR A 166 -5.98 -9.22 4.54
C THR A 166 -5.54 -10.61 4.98
N ILE A 167 -5.56 -11.57 4.04
CA ILE A 167 -5.10 -12.94 4.29
C ILE A 167 -3.59 -12.97 4.54
N TRP A 168 -2.82 -12.19 3.77
CA TRP A 168 -1.37 -12.08 3.91
C TRP A 168 -0.97 -11.55 5.30
N LEU A 169 -1.54 -10.42 5.72
CA LEU A 169 -1.30 -9.87 7.05
C LEU A 169 -1.73 -10.86 8.15
N GLY A 170 -2.89 -11.51 7.98
CA GLY A 170 -3.36 -12.53 8.91
C GLY A 170 -2.41 -13.72 9.03
N PHE A 171 -1.87 -14.19 7.89
CA PHE A 171 -0.88 -15.25 7.82
C PHE A 171 0.41 -14.85 8.56
N ASN A 172 0.93 -13.66 8.31
CA ASN A 172 2.15 -13.16 8.95
C ASN A 172 1.99 -13.01 10.47
N LEU A 173 0.87 -12.45 10.92
CA LEU A 173 0.57 -12.34 12.35
C LEU A 173 0.46 -13.72 13.02
N VAL A 174 -0.18 -14.69 12.36
CA VAL A 174 -0.25 -16.08 12.88
C VAL A 174 1.14 -16.70 12.98
N LEU A 175 2.04 -16.46 12.02
CA LEU A 175 3.41 -16.98 12.08
C LEU A 175 4.23 -16.35 13.21
N ILE A 176 4.05 -15.04 13.46
CA ILE A 176 4.70 -14.34 14.57
C ILE A 176 4.28 -14.93 15.93
N PHE A 177 2.98 -15.05 16.19
CA PHE A 177 2.48 -15.58 17.48
C PHE A 177 2.59 -17.11 17.59
N GLY A 178 2.70 -17.81 16.45
CA GLY A 178 2.66 -19.26 16.36
C GLY A 178 3.88 -19.99 16.91
N HIS A 179 5.04 -19.31 17.08
CA HIS A 179 6.31 -19.65 17.75
C HIS A 179 6.86 -21.10 17.78
N THR A 180 6.17 -22.12 17.30
CA THR A 180 6.72 -23.45 17.11
C THR A 180 7.64 -23.40 15.89
N ILE A 181 8.91 -23.19 16.21
CA ILE A 181 10.12 -23.40 15.40
C ILE A 181 9.87 -24.48 14.35
N LEU A 182 9.47 -24.02 13.19
CA LEU A 182 9.41 -24.83 11.99
C LEU A 182 10.42 -24.18 11.06
N CYS A 183 11.68 -24.57 11.23
CA CYS A 183 12.74 -24.36 10.22
C CYS A 183 12.38 -25.21 8.98
N ILE A 184 11.26 -24.86 8.34
CA ILE A 184 10.81 -25.31 7.02
C ILE A 184 11.48 -24.35 6.02
N PRO A 185 11.80 -24.76 4.78
CA PRO A 185 12.33 -23.86 3.74
C PRO A 185 11.54 -22.55 3.55
N VAL A 186 10.25 -22.55 3.90
CA VAL A 186 9.39 -21.35 3.96
C VAL A 186 9.98 -20.28 4.90
N TYR A 187 10.56 -20.66 6.03
CA TYR A 187 11.22 -19.73 6.95
C TYR A 187 12.53 -19.17 6.40
N GLU A 188 13.30 -19.90 5.59
CA GLU A 188 14.44 -19.29 4.87
C GLU A 188 14.00 -18.31 3.79
N ILE A 189 12.82 -18.54 3.18
CA ILE A 189 12.19 -17.69 2.15
C ILE A 189 11.63 -16.39 2.74
N PHE A 190 11.09 -16.43 3.96
CA PHE A 190 10.31 -15.34 4.54
C PHE A 190 10.90 -14.73 5.82
N SER A 191 11.96 -15.30 6.37
CA SER A 191 12.72 -14.80 7.53
C SER A 191 14.20 -14.96 7.21
N SER A 192 15.04 -13.98 7.51
CA SER A 192 16.50 -14.10 7.36
C SER A 192 17.09 -15.04 8.42
N GLY A 193 16.80 -16.34 8.26
CA GLY A 193 17.17 -17.44 9.16
C GLY A 193 16.16 -17.69 10.28
N CYS A 194 16.40 -18.76 11.08
CA CYS A 194 15.64 -19.09 12.30
C CYS A 194 15.93 -18.09 13.46
N ALA A 195 16.22 -16.84 13.13
CA ALA A 195 16.43 -15.73 14.05
C ALA A 195 15.15 -14.90 14.07
N ILE A 196 14.21 -15.34 14.90
CA ILE A 196 13.27 -14.42 15.53
C ILE A 196 14.13 -13.57 16.46
N LEU A 197 14.21 -12.26 16.21
CA LEU A 197 14.40 -11.32 17.30
C LEU A 197 13.06 -11.16 18.03
#